data_AF-A0A954XV73-F1
#
_entry.id   AF-A0A954XV73-F1
#
_cell.length_a   1.000
_cell.length_b   1.000
_cell.length_c   1.000
_cell.angle_alpha   90.00
_cell.angle_beta   90.00
_cell.angle_gamma   90.00
#
_symmetry.space_group_name_H-M   'P 1'
#
loop_
_entity.id
_entity.type
_entity.pdbx_description
1 polymer ?
#
loop_
_entity_poly.entity_id
_entity_poly.type
_entity_poly.pdbx_seq_one_letter_code
_entity_poly.pdbx_strand_id
1 'polypeptide(L)'
;GYSYATKQGLIEEEFVLILQGNAMMAERVAQLADEVADRTSRRVYVFAYRGYGNDEQEVPSTGALLGDTVEVVARLFGQSGTRKGVLVGISMGGIFALHAAKQLPHLNLHLLLDSVPARIPTVFVSLCPKYLDPIEMLSDELLGRTGIIYSESDPNYTGVADADRMIGRIRSRSTFVEKVDTAHAELSPRGVLVRAPLYAKYIDGKASR
;
A
#
# COMPACT_ATOMS: atom_id res chain seq x y z
N GLY A 1 6.29 -12.34 8.46
CA GLY A 1 5.71 -11.96 7.16
C GLY A 1 5.67 -13.17 6.25
N TYR A 2 4.68 -13.25 5.38
CA TYR A 2 4.57 -14.32 4.37
C TYR A 2 5.14 -13.81 3.04
N SER A 3 5.91 -14.66 2.34
CA SER A 3 6.47 -14.36 1.02
C SER A 3 5.77 -15.25 -0.01
N TYR A 4 5.21 -14.64 -1.05
CA TYR A 4 4.53 -15.32 -2.14
C TYR A 4 5.35 -15.16 -3.41
N ALA A 5 5.84 -16.29 -3.92
CA ALA A 5 6.53 -16.40 -5.19
C ALA A 5 6.39 -17.83 -5.69
N THR A 6 5.45 -18.06 -6.61
CA THR A 6 5.15 -19.40 -7.13
C THR A 6 5.73 -19.65 -8.53
N LYS A 7 6.45 -18.70 -9.14
CA LYS A 7 6.98 -18.83 -10.51
C LYS A 7 8.50 -18.80 -10.62
N GLN A 8 9.01 -19.58 -11.59
CA GLN A 8 10.36 -19.45 -12.17
C GLN A 8 10.44 -18.19 -13.05
N GLY A 9 11.60 -17.52 -13.08
CA GLY A 9 11.81 -16.32 -13.91
C GLY A 9 11.50 -14.98 -13.23
N LEU A 10 11.60 -14.91 -11.90
CA LEU A 10 11.38 -13.68 -11.14
C LEU A 10 12.40 -12.60 -11.50
N ILE A 11 11.94 -11.36 -11.52
CA ILE A 11 12.83 -10.19 -11.59
C ILE A 11 13.37 -9.95 -10.17
N GLU A 12 14.54 -10.51 -9.85
CA GLU A 12 15.14 -10.47 -8.50
C GLU A 12 15.35 -9.05 -7.96
N GLU A 13 15.63 -8.09 -8.84
CA GLU A 13 15.85 -6.68 -8.50
C GLU A 13 14.55 -5.91 -8.24
N GLU A 14 13.38 -6.51 -8.45
CA GLU A 14 12.09 -5.87 -8.24
C GLU A 14 11.23 -6.63 -7.23
N PHE A 15 10.48 -5.88 -6.41
CA PHE A 15 9.56 -6.49 -5.47
C PHE A 15 8.29 -5.66 -5.27
N VAL A 16 7.26 -6.34 -4.78
CA VAL A 16 6.02 -5.74 -4.33
C VAL A 16 5.86 -6.06 -2.85
N LEU A 17 5.55 -5.07 -2.02
CA LEU A 17 5.17 -5.27 -0.63
C LEU A 17 3.73 -4.77 -0.44
N ILE A 18 2.84 -5.66 -0.03
CA ILE A 18 1.45 -5.34 0.29
C ILE A 18 1.34 -5.07 1.79
N LEU A 19 0.86 -3.88 2.12
CA LEU A 19 0.60 -3.38 3.46
C LEU A 19 -0.92 -3.27 3.64
N GLN A 20 -1.50 -4.15 4.45
CA GLN A 20 -2.95 -4.17 4.73
C GLN A 20 -3.30 -3.24 5.90
N GLY A 21 -4.51 -2.68 5.91
CA GLY A 21 -5.00 -1.85 7.03
C GLY A 21 -5.60 -2.63 8.19
N ASN A 22 -6.05 -3.86 7.95
CA ASN A 22 -6.60 -4.76 8.95
C ASN A 22 -5.97 -6.14 8.78
N ALA A 23 -5.25 -6.61 9.79
CA ALA A 23 -4.54 -7.89 9.74
C ALA A 23 -5.47 -9.12 9.80
N MET A 24 -6.75 -8.95 10.14
CA MET A 24 -7.75 -10.04 10.18
C MET A 24 -8.09 -10.60 8.80
N MET A 25 -7.64 -9.99 7.70
CA MET A 25 -7.91 -10.41 6.31
C MET A 25 -6.71 -11.09 5.65
N ALA A 26 -5.75 -11.62 6.43
CA ALA A 26 -4.48 -12.15 5.91
C ALA A 26 -4.64 -13.19 4.78
N GLU A 27 -5.61 -14.12 4.88
CA GLU A 27 -5.88 -15.10 3.83
C GLU A 27 -6.34 -14.46 2.51
N ARG A 28 -7.16 -13.42 2.57
CA ARG A 28 -7.64 -12.71 1.37
C ARG A 28 -6.54 -11.87 0.75
N VAL A 29 -5.67 -11.29 1.57
CA VAL A 29 -4.49 -10.59 1.07
C VAL A 29 -3.48 -11.55 0.46
N ALA A 30 -3.37 -12.79 0.98
CA ALA A 30 -2.59 -13.85 0.34
C ALA A 30 -3.11 -14.19 -1.06
N GLN A 31 -4.42 -14.40 -1.21
CA GLN A 31 -5.05 -14.64 -2.51
C GLN A 31 -4.79 -13.49 -3.51
N LEU A 32 -4.89 -12.25 -3.03
CA LEU A 32 -4.55 -11.08 -3.84
C LEU A 32 -3.06 -11.07 -4.22
N ALA A 33 -2.17 -11.42 -3.29
CA ALA A 33 -0.73 -11.47 -3.54
C ALA A 33 -0.36 -12.51 -4.60
N ASP A 34 -0.97 -13.70 -4.55
CA ASP A 34 -0.80 -14.75 -5.55
C ASP A 34 -1.24 -14.28 -6.94
N GLU A 35 -2.44 -13.70 -7.05
CA GLU A 35 -2.94 -13.14 -8.31
C GLU A 35 -2.04 -12.03 -8.87
N VAL A 36 -1.48 -11.19 -8.01
CA VAL A 36 -0.55 -10.13 -8.42
C VAL A 36 0.79 -10.73 -8.86
N ALA A 37 1.32 -11.71 -8.13
CA ALA A 37 2.57 -12.39 -8.48
C ALA A 37 2.44 -13.08 -9.86
N ASP A 38 1.31 -13.76 -10.10
CA ASP A 38 1.04 -14.46 -11.34
C ASP A 38 0.99 -13.55 -12.57
N ARG A 39 0.51 -12.31 -12.38
CA ARG A 39 0.38 -11.29 -13.44
C ARG A 39 1.66 -10.52 -13.69
N THR A 40 2.50 -10.34 -12.67
CA THR A 40 3.63 -9.40 -12.71
C THR A 40 4.99 -10.09 -12.78
N SER A 41 5.08 -11.40 -12.56
CA SER A 41 6.36 -12.14 -12.48
C SER A 41 7.35 -11.55 -11.47
N ARG A 42 6.83 -10.99 -10.37
CA ARG A 42 7.62 -10.38 -9.28
C ARG A 42 7.41 -11.12 -7.96
N ARG A 43 8.36 -10.95 -7.05
CA ARG A 43 8.20 -11.38 -5.67
C ARG A 43 7.22 -10.45 -4.97
N VAL A 44 6.16 -11.03 -4.42
CA VAL A 44 5.13 -10.30 -3.69
C VAL A 44 5.19 -10.71 -2.22
N TYR A 45 5.43 -9.72 -1.36
CA TYR A 45 5.47 -9.89 0.08
C TYR A 45 4.17 -9.36 0.68
N VAL A 46 3.65 -10.07 1.68
CA VAL A 46 2.53 -9.57 2.49
C VAL A 46 3.06 -9.32 3.90
N PHE A 47 2.91 -8.09 4.35
CA PHE A 47 3.33 -7.74 5.70
C PHE A 47 2.33 -8.25 6.74
N ALA A 48 2.84 -9.03 7.68
CA ALA A 48 2.12 -9.50 8.85
C ALA A 48 2.57 -8.65 10.03
N TYR A 49 1.68 -7.79 10.53
CA TYR A 49 1.96 -6.93 11.67
C TYR A 49 2.11 -7.75 12.95
N ARG A 50 2.97 -7.29 13.86
CA ARG A 50 3.04 -7.81 15.24
C ARG A 50 1.68 -7.76 15.93
N GLY A 51 1.43 -8.63 16.91
CA GLY A 51 0.17 -8.67 17.66
C GLY A 51 -1.07 -9.09 16.85
N TYR A 52 -0.89 -9.61 15.63
CA TYR A 52 -1.96 -10.19 14.82
C TYR A 52 -1.53 -11.56 14.28
N GLY A 53 -2.22 -12.62 14.68
CA GLY A 53 -1.88 -14.01 14.32
C GLY A 53 -2.00 -14.97 15.51
N ASN A 54 -1.36 -16.13 15.41
CA ASN A 54 -1.45 -17.20 16.43
C ASN A 54 -0.66 -16.92 17.72
N ASP A 55 0.22 -15.93 17.71
CA ASP A 55 0.97 -15.48 18.87
C ASP A 55 0.65 -14.01 19.10
N GLU A 56 -0.15 -13.71 20.14
CA GLU A 56 0.12 -12.69 21.16
C GLU A 56 -1.12 -12.01 21.76
N GLN A 57 -0.97 -11.65 23.04
CA GLN A 57 -1.96 -11.10 23.96
C GLN A 57 -1.93 -9.55 24.03
N GLU A 58 -1.14 -8.88 23.19
CA GLU A 58 -0.91 -7.43 23.28
C GLU A 58 -1.21 -6.71 21.95
N VAL A 59 -2.07 -5.69 22.03
CA VAL A 59 -2.40 -4.82 20.88
C VAL A 59 -1.24 -3.86 20.64
N PRO A 60 -0.57 -3.90 19.48
CA PRO A 60 0.60 -3.07 19.23
C PRO A 60 0.24 -1.58 19.11
N SER A 61 1.16 -0.72 19.52
CA SER A 61 1.01 0.73 19.31
C SER A 61 1.22 1.11 17.84
N THR A 62 0.57 2.17 17.37
CA THR A 62 0.77 2.72 16.02
C THR A 62 2.24 3.03 15.73
N GLY A 63 2.99 3.54 16.72
CA GLY A 63 4.41 3.83 16.57
C GLY A 63 5.26 2.58 16.28
N ALA A 64 4.94 1.46 16.94
CA ALA A 64 5.62 0.19 16.68
C ALA A 64 5.34 -0.32 15.25
N LEU A 65 4.09 -0.23 14.80
CA LEU A 65 3.70 -0.63 13.43
C LEU A 65 4.39 0.22 12.35
N LEU A 66 4.52 1.53 12.59
CA LEU A 66 5.23 2.44 11.69
C LEU A 66 6.72 2.08 11.62
N GLY A 67 7.36 1.86 12.77
CA GLY A 67 8.77 1.46 12.86
C GLY A 67 9.05 0.15 12.12
N ASP A 68 8.21 -0.87 12.34
CA ASP A 68 8.34 -2.15 11.66
C ASP A 68 8.21 -2.03 10.14
N THR A 69 7.29 -1.18 9.69
CA THR A 69 7.06 -0.95 8.26
C THR A 69 8.31 -0.31 7.63
N VAL A 70 8.95 0.65 8.31
CA VAL A 70 10.19 1.26 7.82
C VAL A 70 11.31 0.22 7.78
N GLU A 71 11.47 -0.57 8.85
CA GLU A 71 12.52 -1.59 8.94
C GLU A 71 12.38 -2.66 7.85
N VAL A 72 11.17 -3.19 7.64
CA VAL A 72 10.95 -4.24 6.64
C VAL A 72 11.18 -3.72 5.22
N VAL A 73 10.77 -2.47 4.92
CA VAL A 73 11.01 -1.85 3.62
C VAL A 73 12.51 -1.67 3.38
N ALA A 74 13.24 -1.11 4.36
CA ALA A 74 14.69 -0.96 4.26
C ALA A 74 15.40 -2.31 4.05
N ARG A 75 14.97 -3.34 4.78
CA ARG A 75 15.52 -4.71 4.66
C ARG A 75 15.26 -5.32 3.28
N LEU A 76 14.09 -5.09 2.69
CA LEU A 76 13.76 -5.59 1.36
C LEU A 76 14.63 -4.96 0.26
N PHE A 77 15.01 -3.68 0.37
CA PHE A 77 15.97 -3.06 -0.55
C PHE A 77 17.41 -3.59 -0.36
N GLY A 78 17.70 -4.22 0.77
CA GLY A 78 19.01 -4.81 1.06
C GLY A 78 20.11 -3.75 1.21
N GLN A 79 21.37 -4.20 1.28
CA GLN A 79 22.51 -3.31 1.49
C GLN A 79 22.88 -2.45 0.27
N SER A 80 22.56 -2.91 -0.95
CA SER A 80 22.89 -2.19 -2.18
C SER A 80 21.96 -1.02 -2.47
N GLY A 81 20.70 -1.07 -1.98
CA GLY A 81 19.69 -0.05 -2.27
C GLY A 81 19.30 0.04 -3.75
N THR A 82 19.79 -0.86 -4.60
CA THR A 82 19.63 -0.82 -6.07
C THR A 82 18.31 -1.40 -6.56
N ARG A 83 17.61 -2.15 -5.70
CA ARG A 83 16.33 -2.77 -6.03
C ARG A 83 15.28 -1.70 -6.32
N LYS A 84 14.24 -2.05 -7.08
CA LYS A 84 13.03 -1.23 -7.23
C LYS A 84 11.88 -1.86 -6.45
N GLY A 85 11.13 -1.05 -5.72
CA GLY A 85 10.03 -1.52 -4.88
C GLY A 85 8.71 -0.84 -5.21
N VAL A 86 7.63 -1.59 -5.21
CA VAL A 86 6.27 -1.03 -5.17
C VAL A 86 5.64 -1.38 -3.82
N LEU A 87 5.29 -0.36 -3.02
CA LEU A 87 4.46 -0.56 -1.84
C LEU A 87 3.00 -0.38 -2.22
N VAL A 88 2.21 -1.43 -2.02
CA VAL A 88 0.77 -1.37 -2.19
C VAL A 88 0.13 -1.25 -0.82
N GLY A 89 -0.37 -0.06 -0.52
CA GLY A 89 -1.00 0.24 0.76
C GLY A 89 -2.52 0.20 0.64
N ILE A 90 -3.15 -0.74 1.33
CA ILE A 90 -4.59 -0.94 1.33
C ILE A 90 -5.16 -0.34 2.62
N SER A 91 -6.13 0.58 2.50
CA SER A 91 -6.76 1.25 3.65
C SER A 91 -5.69 1.90 4.55
N MET A 92 -5.70 1.64 5.87
CA MET A 92 -4.68 2.13 6.81
C MET A 92 -3.25 1.72 6.45
N GLY A 93 -3.05 0.62 5.72
CA GLY A 93 -1.73 0.23 5.22
C GLY A 93 -1.12 1.25 4.26
N GLY A 94 -1.94 2.08 3.60
CA GLY A 94 -1.47 3.22 2.79
C GLY A 94 -0.84 4.34 3.62
N ILE A 95 -1.29 4.55 4.85
CA ILE A 95 -0.68 5.50 5.77
C ILE A 95 0.73 5.03 6.14
N PHE A 96 0.88 3.73 6.41
CA PHE A 96 2.18 3.13 6.71
C PHE A 96 3.12 3.15 5.50
N ALA A 97 2.59 2.89 4.29
CA ALA A 97 3.34 2.98 3.05
C ALA A 97 3.89 4.39 2.81
N LEU A 98 3.04 5.41 2.97
CA LEU A 98 3.42 6.82 2.85
C LEU A 98 4.47 7.21 3.89
N HIS A 99 4.29 6.77 5.13
CA HIS A 99 5.25 7.03 6.20
C HIS A 99 6.62 6.43 5.88
N ALA A 100 6.68 5.15 5.49
CA ALA A 100 7.93 4.48 5.15
C ALA A 100 8.63 5.15 3.95
N ALA A 101 7.88 5.51 2.91
CA ALA A 101 8.44 6.22 1.75
C ALA A 101 9.02 7.59 2.12
N LYS A 102 8.38 8.31 3.04
CA LYS A 102 8.87 9.60 3.55
C LYS A 102 10.13 9.46 4.41
N GLN A 103 10.26 8.37 5.18
CA GLN A 103 11.46 8.08 5.98
C GLN A 103 12.63 7.55 5.12
N LEU A 104 12.33 6.98 3.96
CA LEU A 104 13.31 6.35 3.06
C LEU A 104 13.33 7.01 1.67
N PRO A 105 13.54 8.34 1.56
CA PRO A 105 13.38 9.08 0.29
C PRO A 105 14.43 8.71 -0.76
N HIS A 106 15.56 8.13 -0.34
CA HIS A 106 16.65 7.72 -1.22
C HIS A 106 16.39 6.40 -1.95
N LEU A 107 15.35 5.64 -1.56
CA LEU A 107 15.02 4.37 -2.20
C LEU A 107 14.18 4.58 -3.46
N ASN A 108 14.38 3.74 -4.46
CA ASN A 108 13.55 3.72 -5.67
C ASN A 108 12.20 3.04 -5.40
N LEU A 109 11.34 3.77 -4.70
CA LEU A 109 10.08 3.28 -4.17
C LEU A 109 8.89 3.97 -4.82
N HIS A 110 7.98 3.16 -5.32
CA HIS A 110 6.68 3.56 -5.87
C HIS A 110 5.55 3.19 -4.92
N LEU A 111 4.50 4.00 -4.90
CA LEU A 111 3.34 3.79 -4.04
C LEU A 111 2.10 3.51 -4.87
N LEU A 112 1.34 2.49 -4.50
CA LEU A 112 -0.04 2.32 -4.94
C LEU A 112 -0.95 2.39 -3.71
N LEU A 113 -1.79 3.40 -3.66
CA LEU A 113 -2.72 3.65 -2.57
C LEU A 113 -4.09 3.11 -2.96
N ASP A 114 -4.59 2.08 -2.28
CA ASP A 114 -5.93 1.53 -2.53
C ASP A 114 -6.85 1.81 -1.34
N SER A 115 -7.90 2.60 -1.59
CA SER A 115 -8.92 2.92 -0.59
C SER A 115 -8.33 3.53 0.68
N VAL A 116 -7.29 4.36 0.56
CA VAL A 116 -6.56 4.95 1.68
C VAL A 116 -7.32 6.17 2.20
N PRO A 117 -7.65 6.23 3.50
CA PRO A 117 -8.42 7.36 4.00
C PRO A 117 -7.58 8.65 3.91
N ALA A 118 -8.19 9.75 3.45
CA ALA A 118 -7.50 11.03 3.30
C ALA A 118 -7.20 11.75 4.62
N ARG A 119 -7.74 11.23 5.73
CA ARG A 119 -7.41 11.58 7.11
C ARG A 119 -7.44 10.32 7.96
N ILE A 120 -6.60 10.22 8.98
CA ILE A 120 -6.72 9.09 9.91
C ILE A 120 -8.05 9.25 10.68
N PRO A 121 -8.91 8.21 10.70
CA PRO A 121 -10.15 8.29 11.45
C PRO A 121 -9.88 8.52 12.94
N THR A 122 -10.62 9.44 13.57
CA THR A 122 -10.45 9.82 14.98
C THR A 122 -10.69 8.68 15.97
N VAL A 123 -11.39 7.62 15.54
CA VAL A 123 -11.57 6.39 16.32
C VAL A 123 -10.24 5.64 16.57
N PHE A 124 -9.23 5.84 15.70
CA PHE A 124 -7.91 5.21 15.86
C PHE A 124 -6.90 6.10 16.58
N VAL A 125 -7.12 7.42 16.57
CA VAL A 125 -6.26 8.40 17.25
C VAL A 125 -7.11 9.59 17.69
N SER A 126 -7.13 9.87 19.00
CA SER A 126 -7.87 11.01 19.57
C SER A 126 -7.38 12.37 19.06
N LEU A 127 -6.16 12.44 18.54
CA LEU A 127 -5.60 13.55 17.76
C LEU A 127 -4.79 12.96 16.62
N CYS A 128 -5.20 13.15 15.35
CA CYS A 128 -4.40 12.76 14.20
C CYS A 128 -3.14 13.64 14.19
N PRO A 129 -1.94 13.08 14.47
CA PRO A 129 -0.73 13.87 14.43
C PRO A 129 -0.52 14.34 12.99
N LYS A 130 -0.19 15.62 12.78
CA LYS A 130 0.04 16.17 11.43
C LYS A 130 1.07 15.37 10.62
N TYR A 131 2.01 14.69 11.29
CA TYR A 131 3.02 13.87 10.63
C TYR A 131 2.48 12.57 10.00
N LEU A 132 1.24 12.19 10.32
CA LEU A 132 0.54 11.04 9.73
C LEU A 132 -0.64 11.45 8.82
N ASP A 133 -0.82 12.75 8.57
CA ASP A 133 -1.80 13.21 7.58
C ASP A 133 -1.33 12.79 6.17
N PRO A 134 -2.05 11.91 5.47
CA PRO A 134 -1.60 11.39 4.18
C PRO A 134 -1.52 12.46 3.10
N ILE A 135 -2.30 13.54 3.17
CA ILE A 135 -2.16 14.67 2.26
C ILE A 135 -0.82 15.36 2.52
N GLU A 136 -0.47 15.63 3.77
CA GLU A 136 0.80 16.28 4.11
C GLU A 136 2.02 15.36 3.94
N MET A 137 1.83 14.03 3.93
CA MET A 137 2.89 13.07 3.61
C MET A 137 3.20 12.97 2.12
N LEU A 138 2.25 13.29 1.23
CA LEU A 138 2.47 13.34 -0.22
C LEU A 138 3.30 14.58 -0.60
N SER A 139 4.63 14.45 -0.56
CA SER A 139 5.55 15.45 -1.13
C SER A 139 5.48 15.47 -2.67
N ASP A 140 5.96 16.55 -3.29
CA ASP A 140 6.00 16.65 -4.76
C ASP A 140 6.80 15.52 -5.42
N GLU A 141 7.87 15.05 -4.77
CA GLU A 141 8.63 13.89 -5.23
C GLU A 141 7.80 12.61 -5.19
N LEU A 142 7.11 12.34 -4.08
CA LEU A 142 6.27 11.15 -3.93
C LEU A 142 5.08 11.17 -4.88
N LEU A 143 4.50 12.34 -5.16
CA LEU A 143 3.36 12.49 -6.06
C LEU A 143 3.65 11.93 -7.47
N GLY A 144 4.88 12.11 -8.00
CA GLY A 144 5.28 11.54 -9.30
C GLY A 144 5.43 10.01 -9.30
N ARG A 145 5.55 9.40 -8.12
CA ARG A 145 5.75 7.96 -7.91
C ARG A 145 4.55 7.28 -7.25
N THR A 146 3.41 7.96 -7.14
CA THR A 146 2.22 7.46 -6.44
C THR A 146 1.05 7.25 -7.42
N GLY A 147 0.41 6.10 -7.38
CA GLY A 147 -0.89 5.83 -7.99
C GLY A 147 -1.97 5.71 -6.92
N ILE A 148 -3.24 5.89 -7.31
CA ILE A 148 -4.38 5.70 -6.40
C ILE A 148 -5.51 4.90 -7.06
N ILE A 149 -6.11 4.01 -6.28
CA ILE A 149 -7.37 3.31 -6.55
C ILE A 149 -8.36 3.76 -5.47
N TYR A 150 -9.54 4.22 -5.89
CA TYR A 150 -10.58 4.68 -4.98
C TYR A 150 -11.96 4.26 -5.46
N SER A 151 -12.95 4.35 -4.56
CA SER A 151 -14.35 4.07 -4.86
C SER A 151 -15.23 5.21 -4.39
N GLU A 152 -16.20 5.63 -5.20
CA GLU A 152 -17.24 6.58 -4.78
C GLU A 152 -18.28 5.95 -3.86
N SER A 153 -18.28 4.62 -3.72
CA SER A 153 -19.10 3.86 -2.78
C SER A 153 -18.39 3.64 -1.44
N ASP A 154 -17.13 4.08 -1.31
CA ASP A 154 -16.37 4.03 -0.07
C ASP A 154 -16.67 5.28 0.78
N PRO A 155 -17.20 5.13 2.00
CA PRO A 155 -17.54 6.27 2.86
C PRO A 155 -16.33 7.15 3.24
N ASN A 156 -15.09 6.66 3.07
CA ASN A 156 -13.89 7.49 3.26
C ASN A 156 -13.63 8.46 2.07
N TYR A 157 -14.33 8.28 0.96
CA TYR A 157 -14.18 9.07 -0.27
C TYR A 157 -15.48 9.80 -0.66
N THR A 158 -16.66 9.20 -0.46
CA THR A 158 -17.94 9.80 -0.85
C THR A 158 -18.21 11.11 -0.10
N GLY A 159 -18.20 12.24 -0.81
CA GLY A 159 -18.48 13.56 -0.22
C GLY A 159 -17.43 14.04 0.78
N VAL A 160 -16.23 13.45 0.75
CA VAL A 160 -15.12 13.79 1.65
C VAL A 160 -14.16 14.75 0.93
N ALA A 161 -14.23 16.04 1.26
CA ALA A 161 -13.43 17.08 0.60
C ALA A 161 -11.90 16.83 0.65
N ASP A 162 -11.41 16.20 1.72
CA ASP A 162 -10.00 15.81 1.81
C ASP A 162 -9.64 14.68 0.84
N ALA A 163 -10.57 13.76 0.57
CA ALA A 163 -10.36 12.71 -0.41
C ALA A 163 -10.27 13.29 -1.82
N ASP A 164 -11.15 14.23 -2.17
CA ASP A 164 -11.07 14.99 -3.42
C ASP A 164 -9.73 15.74 -3.54
N ARG A 165 -9.29 16.38 -2.45
CA ARG A 165 -8.00 17.07 -2.39
C ARG A 165 -6.84 16.10 -2.62
N MET A 166 -6.83 14.95 -1.94
CA MET A 166 -5.79 13.92 -2.09
C MET A 166 -5.75 13.37 -3.52
N ILE A 167 -6.90 12.99 -4.08
CA ILE A 167 -7.01 12.49 -5.46
C ILE A 167 -6.56 13.56 -6.45
N GLY A 168 -6.99 14.82 -6.27
CA GLY A 168 -6.60 15.93 -7.12
C GLY A 168 -5.08 16.15 -7.13
N ARG A 169 -4.44 16.07 -5.96
CA ARG A 169 -2.96 16.15 -5.86
C ARG A 169 -2.28 15.00 -6.58
N ILE A 170 -2.69 13.75 -6.38
CA ILE A 170 -2.10 12.60 -7.07
C ILE A 170 -2.30 12.71 -8.59
N ARG A 171 -3.52 13.06 -9.03
CA ARG A 171 -3.84 13.25 -10.45
C ARG A 171 -2.99 14.33 -11.12
N SER A 172 -2.55 15.35 -10.39
CA SER A 172 -1.70 16.42 -10.94
C SER A 172 -0.31 15.95 -11.38
N ARG A 173 0.17 14.80 -10.89
CA ARG A 173 1.54 14.29 -11.16
C ARG A 173 1.59 12.82 -11.58
N SER A 174 0.50 12.08 -11.43
CA SER A 174 0.40 10.66 -11.75
C SER A 174 -0.69 10.40 -12.78
N THR A 175 -0.37 9.55 -13.74
CA THR A 175 -1.31 9.05 -14.74
C THR A 175 -2.13 7.86 -14.24
N PHE A 176 -1.85 7.35 -13.03
CA PHE A 176 -2.56 6.20 -12.47
C PHE A 176 -3.51 6.65 -11.36
N VAL A 177 -4.74 6.95 -11.76
CA VAL A 177 -5.84 7.33 -10.87
C VAL A 177 -7.07 6.55 -11.32
N GLU A 178 -7.33 5.44 -10.65
CA GLU A 178 -8.35 4.47 -11.07
C GLU A 178 -9.54 4.50 -10.10
N LYS A 179 -10.75 4.55 -10.67
CA LYS A 179 -11.99 4.45 -9.90
C LYS A 179 -12.55 3.04 -10.03
N VAL A 180 -12.94 2.42 -8.92
CA VAL A 180 -13.59 1.10 -8.88
C VAL A 180 -14.98 1.20 -8.27
N ASP A 181 -15.88 0.32 -8.70
CA ASP A 181 -17.24 0.21 -8.15
C ASP A 181 -17.33 -0.99 -7.19
N THR A 182 -16.65 -0.85 -6.06
CA THR A 182 -16.61 -1.85 -4.97
C THR A 182 -16.67 -1.15 -3.62
N ALA A 183 -16.98 -1.88 -2.55
CA ALA A 183 -16.87 -1.34 -1.20
C ALA A 183 -15.40 -1.00 -0.83
N HIS A 184 -15.23 -0.34 0.32
CA HIS A 184 -13.92 0.01 0.89
C HIS A 184 -12.98 -1.19 0.92
N ALA A 185 -11.86 -1.12 0.19
CA ALA A 185 -10.84 -2.17 0.16
C ALA A 185 -11.44 -3.59 0.02
N GLU A 186 -12.45 -3.79 -0.82
CA GLU A 186 -13.13 -5.08 -0.92
C GLU A 186 -12.16 -6.17 -1.43
N LEU A 187 -11.89 -7.16 -0.56
CA LEU A 187 -11.04 -8.33 -0.84
C LEU A 187 -11.83 -9.64 -0.93
N SER A 188 -13.13 -9.56 -1.22
CA SER A 188 -13.89 -10.73 -1.65
C SER A 188 -13.29 -11.31 -2.96
N PRO A 189 -13.62 -12.55 -3.37
CA PRO A 189 -13.16 -13.06 -4.67
C PRO A 189 -13.47 -12.11 -5.84
N ARG A 190 -14.64 -11.45 -5.82
CA ARG A 190 -14.98 -10.41 -6.80
C ARG A 190 -14.05 -9.20 -6.69
N GLY A 191 -13.79 -8.72 -5.47
CA GLY A 191 -12.90 -7.60 -5.21
C GLY A 191 -11.46 -7.86 -5.67
N VAL A 192 -10.93 -9.07 -5.45
CA VAL A 192 -9.61 -9.50 -5.94
C VAL A 192 -9.54 -9.48 -7.46
N LEU A 193 -10.56 -10.02 -8.14
CA LEU A 193 -10.63 -10.00 -9.61
C LEU A 193 -10.65 -8.59 -10.22
N VAL A 194 -11.17 -7.60 -9.47
CA VAL A 194 -11.14 -6.19 -9.88
C VAL A 194 -9.77 -5.55 -9.59
N ARG A 195 -9.19 -5.81 -8.42
CA ARG A 195 -7.97 -5.13 -7.94
C ARG A 195 -6.68 -5.68 -8.54
N ALA A 196 -6.52 -7.00 -8.64
CA ALA A 196 -5.27 -7.60 -9.09
C ALA A 196 -4.83 -7.13 -10.50
N PRO A 197 -5.72 -6.99 -11.50
CA PRO A 197 -5.35 -6.42 -12.80
C PRO A 197 -4.88 -4.96 -12.72
N LEU A 198 -5.50 -4.15 -11.84
CA LEU A 198 -5.10 -2.75 -11.65
C LEU A 198 -3.73 -2.66 -10.97
N TYR A 199 -3.49 -3.50 -9.98
CA TYR A 199 -2.19 -3.56 -9.30
C TYR A 199 -1.11 -3.95 -10.32
N ALA A 200 -1.35 -4.99 -11.12
CA ALA A 200 -0.42 -5.42 -12.16
C ALA A 200 -0.16 -4.29 -13.19
N LYS A 201 -1.21 -3.63 -13.69
CA LYS A 201 -1.10 -2.47 -14.60
C LYS A 201 -0.20 -1.37 -14.02
N TYR A 202 -0.36 -1.05 -12.73
CA TYR A 202 0.49 -0.06 -12.07
C TYR A 202 1.94 -0.53 -11.97
N ILE A 203 2.14 -1.74 -11.44
CA ILE A 203 3.45 -2.34 -11.18
C ILE A 203 4.27 -2.45 -12.47
N ASP A 204 3.69 -2.99 -13.54
CA ASP A 204 4.35 -3.12 -14.84
C ASP A 204 4.68 -1.75 -15.46
N GLY A 205 3.77 -0.78 -15.32
CA GLY A 205 3.97 0.57 -15.82
C GLY A 205 5.10 1.36 -15.13
N LYS A 206 5.54 0.94 -13.93
CA LYS A 206 6.65 1.56 -13.20
C LYS A 206 7.98 0.84 -13.38
N ALA A 207 7.97 -0.44 -13.73
CA ALA A 207 9.21 -1.17 -13.99
C ALA A 207 9.87 -0.81 -15.33
N SER A 208 9.09 -0.37 -16.32
CA SER A 208 9.60 0.02 -17.65
C SER A 208 10.26 1.41 -17.71
N ARG A 209 10.39 2.12 -16.58
CA ARG A 209 11.00 3.46 -16.48
C ARG A 209 12.15 3.48 -15.47
#